data_AF-K9F4L3-F1
#
_entry.id   AF-K9F4L3-F1
#
_cell.length_a   1.000
_cell.length_b   1.000
_cell.length_c   1.000
_cell.angle_alpha   90.00
_cell.angle_beta   90.00
_cell.angle_gamma   90.00
#
_symmetry.space_group_name_H-M   'P 1'
#
loop_
_entity.id
_entity.type
_entity.pdbx_description
1 polymer ?
#
loop_
_entity_poly.entity_id
_entity_poly.type
_entity_poly.pdbx_seq_one_letter_code
_entity_poly.pdbx_strand_id
1 'polypeptide(L)'
;MWEEMLKRTRAEESKEFKLFKALVNGDLAVEDTVQWVIATTMDRLENHGPGGTIEKADAITFIAILELAMQIDTTQYGPLIKFLAELKLYNAVDSSTGLVLKTQDGSRVWSHLPSLTFWAREIWNEHECGRRTHLCDPGMEPDQQIRWAKLNIFLAQVTQAADVEYDSPLQVWIGDAMDESHIGLCGLRQVFEEGIPSKQLVSTAGLLGVCYWLICAGDRLWENVLNGCKYNKYDGRPGEMYSNRGWKGFERDRWEIWVQGFRDTKATCTTGQELVEDLIDRALLKIECVMSNEK
;
A
#
# COMPACT_ATOMS: atom_id res chain seq x y z
N MET A 1 9.45 -10.40 21.82
CA MET A 1 8.96 -11.71 21.31
C MET A 1 8.35 -11.58 19.91
N TRP A 2 7.53 -10.55 19.64
CA TRP A 2 7.10 -10.17 18.27
C TRP A 2 8.27 -9.65 17.41
N GLU A 3 9.15 -8.85 18.02
CA GLU A 3 10.38 -8.32 17.37
C GLU A 3 11.42 -9.38 16.95
N GLU A 4 11.31 -10.63 17.43
CA GLU A 4 12.25 -11.70 17.03
C GLU A 4 11.75 -12.55 15.84
N MET A 5 10.46 -12.49 15.50
CA MET A 5 9.92 -13.18 14.32
C MET A 5 10.17 -12.39 13.03
N LEU A 6 10.35 -11.07 13.12
CA LEU A 6 10.46 -10.13 11.98
C LEU A 6 11.89 -9.61 11.76
N LYS A 7 12.88 -10.50 11.78
CA LYS A 7 14.05 -10.19 10.95
C LYS A 7 13.65 -10.54 9.52
N ARG A 8 13.74 -9.57 8.58
CA ARG A 8 13.51 -9.77 7.13
C ARG A 8 14.14 -11.06 6.59
N THR A 9 15.26 -11.47 7.17
CA THR A 9 15.98 -12.73 6.93
C THR A 9 15.13 -14.01 7.12
N ARG A 10 14.07 -14.00 7.94
CA ARG A 10 13.19 -15.17 8.12
C ARG A 10 12.07 -15.27 7.09
N ALA A 11 11.64 -14.14 6.53
CA ALA A 11 10.58 -14.14 5.51
C ALA A 11 11.07 -14.83 4.23
N GLU A 12 12.28 -14.50 3.76
CA GLU A 12 12.87 -15.10 2.55
C GLU A 12 13.10 -16.61 2.65
N GLU A 13 13.34 -17.11 3.87
CA GLU A 13 13.55 -18.53 4.14
C GLU A 13 12.23 -19.32 4.23
N SER A 14 11.10 -18.61 4.42
CA SER A 14 9.78 -19.19 4.63
C SER A 14 9.27 -20.00 3.43
N LYS A 15 8.29 -20.86 3.70
CA LYS A 15 7.62 -21.64 2.64
C LYS A 15 6.78 -20.71 1.76
N GLU A 16 6.18 -19.69 2.36
CA GLU A 16 5.38 -18.65 1.70
C GLU A 16 6.19 -17.90 0.67
N PHE A 17 7.39 -17.43 1.03
CA PHE A 17 8.21 -16.67 0.09
C PHE A 17 8.62 -17.51 -1.11
N LYS A 18 8.98 -18.78 -0.88
CA LYS A 18 9.29 -19.73 -1.97
C LYS A 18 8.06 -20.03 -2.83
N LEU A 19 6.89 -20.18 -2.21
CA LEU A 19 5.61 -20.35 -2.89
C LEU A 19 5.30 -19.17 -3.81
N PHE A 20 5.37 -17.94 -3.29
CA PHE A 20 5.09 -16.74 -4.09
C PHE A 20 6.14 -16.49 -5.17
N LYS A 21 7.41 -16.84 -4.93
CA LYS A 21 8.44 -16.81 -5.96
C LYS A 21 8.13 -17.78 -7.11
N ALA A 22 7.71 -19.01 -6.78
CA ALA A 22 7.26 -20.00 -7.76
C ALA A 22 6.01 -19.52 -8.52
N LEU A 23 5.04 -18.89 -7.83
CA LEU A 23 3.89 -18.27 -8.47
C LEU A 23 4.30 -17.19 -9.48
N VAL A 24 5.18 -16.26 -9.09
CA VAL A 24 5.67 -15.19 -9.98
C VAL A 24 6.42 -15.74 -11.19
N ASN A 25 7.15 -16.85 -11.02
CA ASN A 25 7.85 -17.53 -12.11
C ASN A 25 6.92 -18.32 -13.05
N GLY A 26 5.64 -18.48 -12.70
CA GLY A 26 4.68 -19.30 -13.45
C GLY A 26 4.80 -20.80 -13.19
N ASP A 27 5.52 -21.20 -12.14
CA ASP A 27 5.69 -22.60 -11.73
C ASP A 27 4.46 -23.13 -10.97
N LEU A 28 3.60 -22.23 -10.47
CA LEU A 28 2.38 -22.55 -9.72
C LEU A 28 1.18 -21.74 -10.24
N ALA A 29 0.01 -22.37 -10.21
CA ALA A 29 -1.26 -21.68 -10.46
C ALA A 29 -1.67 -20.80 -9.27
N VAL A 30 -2.44 -19.75 -9.54
CA VAL A 30 -2.94 -18.85 -8.50
C VAL A 30 -3.88 -19.61 -7.57
N GLU A 31 -4.77 -20.41 -8.14
CA GLU A 31 -5.80 -21.16 -7.43
C GLU A 31 -5.17 -22.14 -6.44
N ASP A 32 -4.12 -22.87 -6.86
CA ASP A 32 -3.36 -23.78 -6.00
C ASP A 32 -2.65 -23.02 -4.86
N THR A 33 -2.13 -21.84 -5.17
CA THR A 33 -1.48 -20.97 -4.18
C THR A 33 -2.48 -20.50 -3.12
N VAL A 34 -3.69 -20.10 -3.53
CA VAL A 34 -4.78 -19.71 -2.62
C VAL A 34 -5.16 -20.87 -1.70
N GLN A 35 -5.39 -22.06 -2.25
CA GLN A 35 -5.73 -23.22 -1.43
C GLN A 35 -4.64 -23.59 -0.44
N TRP A 36 -3.37 -23.52 -0.86
CA TRP A 36 -2.24 -23.76 0.03
C TRP A 36 -2.18 -22.76 1.19
N VAL A 37 -2.38 -21.47 0.90
CA VAL A 37 -2.36 -20.40 1.92
C VAL A 37 -3.51 -20.59 2.91
N ILE A 38 -4.71 -20.88 2.43
CA ILE A 38 -5.89 -21.15 3.27
C ILE A 38 -5.60 -22.33 4.20
N ALA A 39 -5.20 -23.48 3.64
CA ALA A 39 -4.95 -24.69 4.42
C ALA A 39 -3.84 -24.49 5.47
N THR A 40 -2.73 -23.88 5.05
CA THR A 40 -1.57 -23.65 5.94
C THR A 40 -1.89 -22.65 7.05
N THR A 41 -2.66 -21.61 6.74
CA THR A 41 -3.07 -20.61 7.74
C THR A 41 -4.01 -21.23 8.77
N MET A 42 -4.97 -22.04 8.34
CA MET A 42 -5.91 -22.71 9.25
C MET A 42 -5.20 -23.76 10.13
N ASP A 43 -4.30 -24.56 9.57
CA ASP A 43 -3.47 -25.50 10.35
C ASP A 43 -2.63 -24.77 11.41
N ARG A 44 -2.02 -23.64 11.06
CA ARG A 44 -1.30 -22.80 12.04
C ARG A 44 -2.18 -22.26 13.14
N LEU A 45 -3.38 -21.79 12.79
CA LEU A 45 -4.32 -21.26 13.76
C LEU A 45 -4.71 -22.34 14.78
N GLU A 46 -5.01 -23.55 14.32
CA GLU A 46 -5.30 -24.70 15.18
C GLU A 46 -4.10 -25.05 16.07
N ASN A 47 -2.88 -25.05 15.51
CA ASN A 47 -1.65 -25.37 16.22
C ASN A 47 -1.25 -24.33 17.30
N HIS A 48 -1.67 -23.07 17.16
CA HIS A 48 -1.38 -22.05 18.17
C HIS A 48 -2.13 -22.26 19.50
N GLY A 49 -3.25 -22.99 19.51
CA GLY A 49 -4.04 -23.23 20.71
C GLY A 49 -4.60 -21.95 21.36
N PRO A 50 -4.92 -21.98 22.67
CA PRO A 50 -5.48 -20.82 23.38
C PRO A 50 -4.54 -19.60 23.33
N GLY A 51 -4.97 -18.52 22.65
CA GLY A 51 -4.18 -17.30 22.45
C GLY A 51 -3.51 -17.18 21.07
N GLY A 52 -3.69 -18.18 20.21
CA GLY A 52 -3.53 -18.05 18.77
C GLY A 52 -4.52 -17.04 18.21
N THR A 53 -4.05 -16.19 17.29
CA THR A 53 -4.93 -15.30 16.54
C THR A 53 -4.68 -15.49 15.06
N ILE A 54 -5.67 -15.18 14.24
CA ILE A 54 -5.55 -15.32 12.80
C ILE A 54 -4.46 -14.40 12.24
N GLU A 55 -4.31 -13.20 12.80
CA GLU A 55 -3.27 -12.23 12.43
C GLU A 55 -1.87 -12.81 12.65
N LYS A 56 -1.68 -13.68 13.65
CA LYS A 56 -0.41 -14.39 13.85
C LYS A 56 -0.24 -15.54 12.84
N ALA A 57 -1.34 -16.20 12.49
CA ALA A 57 -1.32 -17.37 11.61
C ALA A 57 -1.04 -16.99 10.14
N ASP A 58 -1.57 -15.85 9.69
CA ASP A 58 -1.42 -15.36 8.31
C ASP A 58 -0.33 -14.30 8.13
N ALA A 59 0.28 -13.78 9.21
CA ALA A 59 1.29 -12.74 9.14
C ALA A 59 2.39 -13.03 8.11
N ILE A 60 3.00 -14.22 8.19
CA ILE A 60 4.12 -14.59 7.32
C ILE A 60 3.73 -14.61 5.84
N THR A 61 2.47 -14.88 5.51
CA THR A 61 1.95 -14.84 4.14
C THR A 61 2.05 -13.43 3.58
N PHE A 62 1.50 -12.44 4.29
CA PHE A 62 1.45 -11.06 3.80
C PHE A 62 2.83 -10.40 3.85
N ILE A 63 3.63 -10.68 4.89
CA ILE A 63 5.03 -10.24 4.93
C ILE A 63 5.79 -10.80 3.72
N ALA A 64 5.66 -12.09 3.40
CA ALA A 64 6.36 -12.69 2.27
C ALA A 64 5.97 -12.07 0.92
N ILE A 65 4.69 -11.72 0.71
CA ILE A 65 4.23 -11.03 -0.51
C ILE A 65 4.89 -9.66 -0.63
N LEU A 66 4.83 -8.86 0.43
CA LEU A 66 5.38 -7.50 0.44
C LEU A 66 6.91 -7.50 0.31
N GLU A 67 7.58 -8.42 0.99
CA GLU A 67 9.02 -8.66 0.88
C GLU A 67 9.44 -9.07 -0.52
N LEU A 68 8.70 -9.98 -1.16
CA LEU A 68 8.98 -10.40 -2.52
C LEU A 68 8.74 -9.26 -3.52
N ALA A 69 7.65 -8.50 -3.37
CA ALA A 69 7.34 -7.36 -4.23
C ALA A 69 8.46 -6.31 -4.22
N MET A 70 9.10 -6.09 -3.06
CA MET A 70 10.25 -5.21 -2.93
C MET A 70 11.54 -5.73 -3.59
N GLN A 71 11.60 -7.00 -4.01
CA GLN A 71 12.79 -7.62 -4.62
C GLN A 71 12.66 -7.83 -6.13
N ILE A 72 11.50 -8.24 -6.61
CA ILE A 72 11.28 -8.59 -8.02
C ILE A 72 11.16 -7.35 -8.93
N ASP A 73 11.14 -7.58 -10.24
CA ASP A 73 10.89 -6.51 -11.21
C ASP A 73 9.43 -6.05 -11.16
N THR A 74 9.20 -4.75 -11.35
CA THR A 74 7.87 -4.13 -11.20
C THR A 74 6.87 -4.58 -12.28
N THR A 75 7.34 -5.18 -13.37
CA THR A 75 6.49 -5.81 -14.40
C THR A 75 5.95 -7.17 -13.99
N GLN A 76 6.46 -7.76 -12.90
CA GLN A 76 6.14 -9.12 -12.47
C GLN A 76 5.11 -9.18 -11.32
N TYR A 77 4.47 -8.07 -10.97
CA TYR A 77 3.49 -8.02 -9.87
C TYR A 77 2.13 -8.68 -10.18
N GLY A 78 1.80 -8.85 -11.46
CA GLY A 78 0.50 -9.37 -11.91
C GLY A 78 0.03 -10.64 -11.19
N PRO A 79 0.85 -11.71 -11.08
CA PRO A 79 0.48 -12.93 -10.36
C PRO A 79 0.16 -12.71 -8.87
N LEU A 80 0.90 -11.84 -8.17
CA LEU A 80 0.65 -11.52 -6.77
C LEU A 80 -0.66 -10.75 -6.59
N ILE A 81 -0.96 -9.82 -7.50
CA ILE A 81 -2.22 -9.07 -7.50
C ILE A 81 -3.41 -10.01 -7.76
N LYS A 82 -3.29 -10.92 -8.74
CA LYS A 82 -4.33 -11.93 -9.02
C LYS A 82 -4.54 -12.85 -7.82
N PHE A 83 -3.48 -13.25 -7.12
CA PHE A 83 -3.58 -14.00 -5.89
C PHE A 83 -4.38 -13.27 -4.80
N LEU A 84 -4.10 -11.98 -4.55
CA LEU A 84 -4.86 -11.19 -3.58
C LEU A 84 -6.34 -11.07 -3.97
N ALA A 85 -6.60 -10.84 -5.27
CA ALA A 85 -7.96 -10.75 -5.81
C ALA A 85 -8.75 -12.06 -5.68
N GLU A 86 -8.09 -13.22 -5.81
CA GLU A 86 -8.72 -14.52 -5.58
C GLU A 86 -8.88 -14.84 -4.09
N LEU A 87 -7.87 -14.54 -3.26
CA LEU A 87 -7.91 -14.80 -1.83
C LEU A 87 -9.07 -14.04 -1.16
N LYS A 88 -9.35 -12.80 -1.57
CA LYS A 88 -10.45 -12.00 -0.99
C LYS A 88 -11.85 -12.55 -1.28
N LEU A 89 -11.99 -13.55 -2.16
CA LEU A 89 -13.26 -14.24 -2.40
C LEU A 89 -13.61 -15.26 -1.29
N TYR A 90 -12.68 -15.55 -0.40
CA TYR A 90 -12.84 -16.52 0.68
C TYR A 90 -13.05 -15.84 2.03
N ASN A 91 -13.70 -16.56 2.95
CA ASN A 91 -13.75 -16.21 4.37
C ASN A 91 -13.15 -17.35 5.17
N ALA A 92 -12.32 -17.04 6.15
CA ALA A 92 -11.90 -18.05 7.13
C ALA A 92 -13.08 -18.35 8.07
N VAL A 93 -13.31 -19.63 8.35
CA VAL A 93 -14.42 -20.10 9.19
C VAL A 93 -13.84 -20.95 10.31
N ASP A 94 -14.28 -20.67 11.53
CA ASP A 94 -13.93 -21.47 12.70
C ASP A 94 -14.56 -22.86 12.59
N SER A 95 -13.73 -23.91 12.59
CA SER A 95 -14.18 -25.28 12.36
C SER A 95 -15.09 -25.81 13.48
N SER A 96 -15.01 -25.25 14.70
CA SER A 96 -15.79 -25.69 15.86
C SER A 96 -17.16 -25.01 15.98
N THR A 97 -17.26 -23.75 15.56
CA THR A 97 -18.47 -22.93 15.69
C THR A 97 -19.18 -22.68 14.36
N GLY A 98 -18.50 -22.87 13.24
CA GLY A 98 -18.99 -22.52 11.91
C GLY A 98 -19.11 -21.02 11.65
N LEU A 99 -18.59 -20.18 12.55
CA LEU A 99 -18.65 -18.72 12.44
C LEU A 99 -17.48 -18.19 11.61
N VAL A 100 -17.75 -17.11 10.85
CA VAL A 100 -16.71 -16.39 10.12
C VAL A 100 -15.73 -15.77 11.12
N LEU A 101 -14.44 -16.09 10.95
CA LEU A 101 -13.36 -15.52 11.72
C LEU A 101 -13.20 -14.04 11.37
N LYS A 102 -13.00 -13.24 12.42
CA LYS A 102 -12.78 -11.81 12.34
C LYS A 102 -11.59 -11.42 13.18
N THR A 103 -10.85 -10.42 12.71
CA THR A 103 -9.80 -9.73 13.47
C THR A 103 -10.42 -8.87 14.58
N GLN A 104 -9.58 -8.33 15.47
CA GLN A 104 -10.06 -7.55 16.63
C GLN A 104 -10.88 -6.31 16.27
N ASP A 105 -10.61 -5.70 15.11
CA ASP A 105 -11.34 -4.57 14.54
C ASP A 105 -12.68 -4.98 13.86
N GLY A 106 -12.98 -6.28 13.83
CA GLY A 106 -14.18 -6.84 13.21
C GLY A 106 -14.05 -7.14 11.72
N SER A 107 -12.88 -6.94 11.12
CA SER A 107 -12.63 -7.23 9.71
C SER A 107 -12.65 -8.74 9.45
N ARG A 108 -13.29 -9.15 8.34
CA ARG A 108 -13.37 -10.56 7.96
C ARG A 108 -12.04 -11.01 7.38
N VAL A 109 -11.56 -12.14 7.86
CA VAL A 109 -10.29 -12.72 7.41
C VAL A 109 -10.39 -13.08 5.93
N TRP A 110 -9.34 -12.72 5.19
CA TRP A 110 -9.20 -12.82 3.73
C TRP A 110 -10.14 -11.91 2.94
N SER A 111 -11.45 -11.93 3.18
CA SER A 111 -12.35 -11.08 2.38
C SER A 111 -12.17 -9.58 2.59
N HIS A 112 -11.60 -9.15 3.73
CA HIS A 112 -11.16 -7.76 3.95
C HIS A 112 -9.64 -7.59 3.95
N LEU A 113 -8.86 -8.66 3.73
CA LEU A 113 -7.38 -8.68 3.77
C LEU A 113 -6.75 -7.85 4.92
N PRO A 114 -7.23 -7.93 6.18
CA PRO A 114 -6.79 -7.02 7.25
C PRO A 114 -5.27 -7.09 7.53
N SER A 115 -4.68 -8.28 7.40
CA SER A 115 -3.24 -8.48 7.57
C SER A 115 -2.42 -7.86 6.44
N LEU A 116 -2.95 -7.73 5.22
CA LEU A 116 -2.26 -7.01 4.13
C LEU A 116 -2.04 -5.55 4.54
N THR A 117 -3.13 -4.85 4.89
CA THR A 117 -3.11 -3.45 5.28
C THR A 117 -2.22 -3.23 6.50
N PHE A 118 -2.33 -4.10 7.51
CA PHE A 118 -1.50 -4.03 8.71
C PHE A 118 0.00 -4.14 8.36
N TRP A 119 0.40 -5.18 7.64
CA TRP A 119 1.82 -5.39 7.31
C TRP A 119 2.35 -4.40 6.29
N ALA A 120 1.53 -3.95 5.34
CA ALA A 120 1.89 -2.87 4.43
C ALA A 120 2.24 -1.61 5.22
N ARG A 121 1.40 -1.24 6.20
CA ARG A 121 1.65 -0.11 7.09
C ARG A 121 2.88 -0.31 7.97
N GLU A 122 3.03 -1.47 8.60
CA GLU A 122 4.20 -1.73 9.45
C GLU A 122 5.49 -1.65 8.63
N ILE A 123 5.57 -2.28 7.45
CA ILE A 123 6.77 -2.23 6.59
C ILE A 123 7.01 -0.82 6.05
N TRP A 124 5.95 -0.09 5.70
CA TRP A 124 6.04 1.30 5.23
C TRP A 124 6.54 2.22 6.35
N ASN A 125 6.16 1.96 7.61
CA ASN A 125 6.61 2.67 8.81
C ASN A 125 7.91 2.12 9.42
N GLU A 126 8.38 0.90 9.11
CA GLU A 126 9.55 0.26 9.74
C GLU A 126 10.85 1.06 9.52
N HIS A 127 10.84 2.01 8.59
CA HIS A 127 11.89 3.02 8.43
C HIS A 127 11.84 4.15 9.50
N GLU A 128 10.94 4.06 10.48
CA GLU A 128 10.80 4.98 11.63
C GLU A 128 11.47 4.46 12.92
N CYS A 129 12.24 3.35 12.87
CA CYS A 129 12.97 2.82 14.03
C CYS A 129 14.14 3.72 14.46
N GLY A 130 13.84 4.74 15.28
CA GLY A 130 14.76 5.32 16.27
C GLY A 130 15.71 6.42 15.79
N ARG A 131 15.76 6.69 14.48
CA ARG A 131 16.17 7.98 13.93
C ARG A 131 15.11 8.35 12.90
N ARG A 132 14.77 9.63 12.84
CA ARG A 132 13.91 10.24 11.84
C ARG A 132 14.50 10.07 10.42
N THR A 133 14.54 8.86 9.86
CA THR A 133 14.65 8.67 8.41
C THR A 133 13.26 8.89 7.85
N HIS A 134 12.86 10.15 7.78
CA HIS A 134 11.63 10.56 7.12
C HIS A 134 11.64 10.07 5.68
N LEU A 135 10.49 9.76 5.08
CA LEU A 135 10.40 9.46 3.64
C LEU A 135 11.04 10.55 2.76
N CYS A 136 11.11 11.75 3.31
CA CYS A 136 11.73 12.92 2.72
C CYS A 136 13.16 13.19 3.24
N ASP A 137 13.84 12.20 3.82
CA ASP A 137 15.26 12.28 4.18
C ASP A 137 16.12 12.14 2.92
N PRO A 138 16.83 13.19 2.48
CA PRO A 138 17.71 13.13 1.32
C PRO A 138 18.92 12.23 1.55
N GLY A 139 19.22 11.84 2.80
CA GLY A 139 20.30 10.93 3.17
C GLY A 139 19.94 9.44 3.12
N MET A 140 18.71 9.09 2.69
CA MET A 140 18.31 7.68 2.56
C MET A 140 19.17 6.96 1.52
N GLU A 141 19.71 5.79 1.88
CA GLU A 141 20.56 5.00 0.99
C GLU A 141 19.83 4.60 -0.32
N PRO A 142 20.49 4.61 -1.48
CA PRO A 142 19.83 4.34 -2.77
C PRO A 142 19.05 3.01 -2.82
N ASP A 143 19.61 1.95 -2.27
CA ASP A 143 18.94 0.63 -2.21
C ASP A 143 17.66 0.68 -1.37
N GLN A 144 17.64 1.48 -0.30
CA GLN A 144 16.44 1.69 0.50
C GLN A 144 15.39 2.50 -0.25
N GLN A 145 15.81 3.53 -1.00
CA GLN A 145 14.89 4.31 -1.85
C GLN A 145 14.25 3.44 -2.92
N ILE A 146 15.04 2.60 -3.61
CA ILE A 146 14.54 1.68 -4.65
C ILE A 146 13.54 0.69 -4.05
N ARG A 147 13.91 0.09 -2.90
CA ARG A 147 13.05 -0.87 -2.21
C ARG A 147 11.71 -0.25 -1.79
N TRP A 148 11.76 0.98 -1.27
CA TRP A 148 10.56 1.72 -0.89
C TRP A 148 9.71 2.12 -2.10
N ALA A 149 10.33 2.54 -3.20
CA ALA A 149 9.62 2.83 -4.45
C ALA A 149 8.89 1.58 -4.97
N LYS A 150 9.53 0.41 -4.96
CA LYS A 150 8.91 -0.87 -5.34
C LYS A 150 7.69 -1.22 -4.49
N LEU A 151 7.77 -1.02 -3.17
CA LEU A 151 6.62 -1.21 -2.28
C LEU A 151 5.44 -0.32 -2.68
N ASN A 152 5.68 0.98 -2.93
CA ASN A 152 4.62 1.91 -3.33
C ASN A 152 4.04 1.58 -4.71
N ILE A 153 4.87 1.17 -5.67
CA ILE A 153 4.39 0.72 -7.00
C ILE A 153 3.48 -0.49 -6.83
N PHE A 154 3.89 -1.49 -6.04
CA PHE A 154 3.08 -2.68 -5.79
C PHE A 154 1.73 -2.32 -5.15
N LEU A 155 1.74 -1.55 -4.06
CA LEU A 155 0.51 -1.15 -3.37
C LEU A 155 -0.40 -0.28 -4.24
N ALA A 156 0.18 0.60 -5.07
CA ALA A 156 -0.58 1.38 -6.04
C ALA A 156 -1.24 0.50 -7.09
N GLN A 157 -0.56 -0.51 -7.62
CA GLN A 157 -1.17 -1.45 -8.56
C GLN A 157 -2.24 -2.34 -7.92
N VAL A 158 -2.03 -2.79 -6.67
CA VAL A 158 -3.05 -3.50 -5.88
C VAL A 158 -4.29 -2.62 -5.70
N THR A 159 -4.10 -1.35 -5.36
CA THR A 159 -5.16 -0.33 -5.21
C THR A 159 -5.91 -0.07 -6.52
N GLN A 160 -5.18 0.01 -7.64
CA GLN A 160 -5.79 0.22 -8.95
C GLN A 160 -6.63 -1.00 -9.39
N ALA A 161 -6.25 -2.20 -8.96
CA ALA A 161 -6.97 -3.45 -9.23
C ALA A 161 -8.14 -3.71 -8.25
N ALA A 162 -8.27 -2.91 -7.18
CA ALA A 162 -9.38 -2.99 -6.26
C ALA A 162 -10.72 -2.74 -6.98
N ASP A 163 -11.80 -3.36 -6.50
CA ASP A 163 -13.15 -3.19 -7.06
C ASP A 163 -14.03 -2.44 -6.06
N VAL A 164 -13.91 -1.10 -6.06
CA VAL A 164 -14.56 -0.24 -5.06
C VAL A 164 -15.95 0.21 -5.54
N GLU A 165 -16.98 -0.15 -4.78
CA GLU A 165 -18.38 0.21 -5.07
C GLU A 165 -18.85 1.50 -4.34
N TYR A 166 -18.59 2.68 -4.89
CA TYR A 166 -18.88 3.97 -4.24
C TYR A 166 -20.36 4.23 -3.87
N ASP A 167 -21.29 3.54 -4.51
CA ASP A 167 -22.74 3.74 -4.30
C ASP A 167 -23.33 2.89 -3.16
N SER A 168 -22.54 2.02 -2.52
CA SER A 168 -23.08 1.12 -1.50
C SER A 168 -23.26 1.84 -0.14
N PRO A 169 -24.48 1.84 0.45
CA PRO A 169 -24.72 2.47 1.75
C PRO A 169 -24.00 1.77 2.92
N LEU A 170 -23.35 0.62 2.68
CA LEU A 170 -22.50 -0.09 3.63
C LEU A 170 -21.03 0.37 3.60
N GLN A 171 -20.63 1.21 2.64
CA GLN A 171 -19.25 1.68 2.47
C GLN A 171 -18.73 2.63 3.56
N VAL A 172 -19.55 3.02 4.53
CA VAL A 172 -19.18 4.06 5.49
C VAL A 172 -17.90 3.71 6.28
N TRP A 173 -17.44 2.44 6.26
CA TRP A 173 -16.19 2.04 6.94
C TRP A 173 -15.31 0.97 6.26
N ILE A 174 -15.72 0.34 5.16
CA ILE A 174 -14.99 -0.82 4.59
C ILE A 174 -14.89 -0.61 3.08
N GLY A 175 -13.78 -0.02 2.63
CA GLY A 175 -13.39 -0.02 1.21
C GLY A 175 -13.09 -1.44 0.72
N ASP A 176 -12.85 -1.60 -0.58
CA ASP A 176 -12.39 -2.89 -1.10
C ASP A 176 -11.10 -3.32 -0.38
N ALA A 177 -10.96 -4.62 -0.12
CA ALA A 177 -9.84 -5.19 0.63
C ALA A 177 -8.46 -4.92 0.01
N MET A 178 -8.41 -4.59 -1.28
CA MET A 178 -7.19 -4.26 -2.00
C MET A 178 -6.99 -2.75 -2.15
N ASP A 179 -7.93 -1.91 -1.70
CA ASP A 179 -7.79 -0.46 -1.77
C ASP A 179 -6.88 0.08 -0.66
N GLU A 180 -5.58 0.15 -0.98
CA GLU A 180 -4.53 0.69 -0.12
C GLU A 180 -4.29 2.19 -0.35
N SER A 181 -5.24 2.90 -1.00
CA SER A 181 -5.12 4.33 -1.32
C SER A 181 -4.85 5.25 -0.12
N HIS A 182 -5.17 4.80 1.10
CA HIS A 182 -4.84 5.52 2.33
C HIS A 182 -3.32 5.69 2.53
N ILE A 183 -2.50 4.74 2.04
CA ILE A 183 -1.03 4.82 2.06
C ILE A 183 -0.59 5.90 1.07
N GLY A 184 -1.18 5.94 -0.13
CA GLY A 184 -0.95 7.00 -1.12
C GLY A 184 -1.30 8.38 -0.57
N LEU A 185 -2.45 8.51 0.12
CA LEU A 185 -2.84 9.74 0.80
C LEU A 185 -1.81 10.18 1.84
N CYS A 186 -1.33 9.25 2.67
CA CYS A 186 -0.31 9.54 3.67
C CYS A 186 1.01 9.99 3.03
N GLY A 187 1.43 9.36 1.94
CA GLY A 187 2.60 9.76 1.16
C GLY A 187 2.47 11.19 0.60
N LEU A 188 1.36 11.48 -0.09
CA LEU A 188 1.09 12.81 -0.67
C LEU A 188 1.07 13.89 0.41
N ARG A 189 0.44 13.62 1.56
CA ARG A 189 0.48 14.51 2.72
C ARG A 189 1.92 14.75 3.19
N GLN A 190 2.69 13.69 3.43
CA GLN A 190 4.05 13.83 3.94
C GLN A 190 4.95 14.64 3.00
N VAL A 191 4.79 14.47 1.69
CA VAL A 191 5.62 15.15 0.68
C VAL A 191 5.20 16.61 0.49
N PHE A 192 3.90 16.90 0.39
CA PHE A 192 3.42 18.22 -0.06
C PHE A 192 2.69 19.06 1.01
N GLU A 193 2.43 18.52 2.20
CA GLU A 193 1.66 19.23 3.24
C GLU A 193 2.45 19.49 4.54
N GLU A 194 3.62 18.88 4.73
CA GLU A 194 4.45 19.00 5.95
C GLU A 194 5.51 20.11 5.87
N GLY A 195 5.46 20.99 4.87
CA GLY A 195 6.34 22.16 4.79
C GLY A 195 7.77 21.88 4.33
N ILE A 196 7.98 20.74 3.66
CA ILE A 196 9.29 20.36 3.15
C ILE A 196 9.62 21.19 1.90
N PRO A 197 10.75 21.92 1.85
CA PRO A 197 11.10 22.74 0.69
C PRO A 197 11.26 21.89 -0.58
N SER A 198 10.68 22.33 -1.70
CA SER A 198 10.65 21.55 -2.96
C SER A 198 12.05 21.14 -3.45
N LYS A 199 13.08 21.97 -3.22
CA LYS A 199 14.47 21.65 -3.57
C LYS A 199 15.02 20.43 -2.81
N GLN A 200 14.52 20.15 -1.61
CA GLN A 200 14.92 18.98 -0.84
C GLN A 200 14.21 17.71 -1.32
N LEU A 201 13.03 17.83 -1.91
CA LEU A 201 12.20 16.69 -2.34
C LEU A 201 12.78 15.92 -3.53
N VAL A 202 13.52 16.59 -4.43
CA VAL A 202 14.01 16.03 -5.71
C VAL A 202 14.91 14.78 -5.52
N SER A 203 15.44 14.55 -4.32
CA SER A 203 16.30 13.40 -4.02
C SER A 203 15.73 12.47 -2.94
N THR A 204 14.41 12.49 -2.75
CA THR A 204 13.75 11.73 -1.68
C THR A 204 12.98 10.52 -2.20
N ALA A 205 12.98 9.45 -1.40
CA ALA A 205 12.13 8.30 -1.67
C ALA A 205 10.66 8.70 -1.72
N GLY A 206 10.23 9.58 -0.80
CA GLY A 206 8.87 10.09 -0.71
C GLY A 206 8.33 10.63 -2.04
N LEU A 207 9.08 11.52 -2.70
CA LEU A 207 8.71 12.05 -4.02
C LEU A 207 8.54 10.93 -5.06
N LEU A 208 9.49 10.00 -5.11
CA LEU A 208 9.43 8.88 -6.07
C LEU A 208 8.16 8.04 -5.85
N GLY A 209 7.85 7.69 -4.61
CA GLY A 209 6.67 6.88 -4.31
C GLY A 209 5.36 7.59 -4.63
N VAL A 210 5.22 8.88 -4.32
CA VAL A 210 3.98 9.62 -4.67
C VAL A 210 3.82 9.81 -6.18
N CYS A 211 4.91 9.95 -6.94
CA CYS A 211 4.83 9.90 -8.40
C CYS A 211 4.29 8.55 -8.87
N TYR A 212 4.78 7.44 -8.32
CA TYR A 212 4.31 6.12 -8.69
C TYR A 212 2.87 5.82 -8.26
N TRP A 213 2.42 6.35 -7.13
CA TRP A 213 1.01 6.30 -6.74
C TRP A 213 0.11 6.93 -7.81
N LEU A 214 0.49 8.09 -8.33
CA LEU A 214 -0.27 8.73 -9.40
C LEU A 214 -0.17 7.94 -10.71
N ILE A 215 1.03 7.53 -11.12
CA ILE A 215 1.23 6.81 -12.38
C ILE A 215 0.46 5.48 -12.40
N CYS A 216 0.51 4.73 -11.30
CA CYS A 216 -0.05 3.38 -11.24
C CYS A 216 -1.50 3.33 -10.75
N ALA A 217 -1.93 4.27 -9.89
CA ALA A 217 -3.26 4.28 -9.28
C ALA A 217 -4.04 5.57 -9.48
N GLY A 218 -3.60 6.46 -10.38
CA GLY A 218 -4.19 7.79 -10.53
C GLY A 218 -5.69 7.80 -10.84
N ASP A 219 -6.21 6.78 -11.54
CA ASP A 219 -7.66 6.68 -11.80
C ASP A 219 -8.40 6.44 -10.47
N ARG A 220 -7.97 5.44 -9.69
CA ARG A 220 -8.54 5.12 -8.38
C ARG A 220 -8.44 6.29 -7.40
N LEU A 221 -7.30 6.98 -7.36
CA LEU A 221 -7.11 8.14 -6.47
C LEU A 221 -8.03 9.31 -6.86
N TRP A 222 -8.26 9.53 -8.16
CA TRP A 222 -9.19 10.56 -8.62
C TRP A 222 -10.65 10.18 -8.38
N GLU A 223 -11.03 8.91 -8.57
CA GLU A 223 -12.34 8.40 -8.17
C GLU A 223 -12.61 8.63 -6.67
N ASN A 224 -11.60 8.43 -5.82
CA ASN A 224 -11.70 8.75 -4.40
C ASN A 224 -11.95 10.25 -4.14
N VAL A 225 -11.38 11.15 -4.94
CA VAL A 225 -11.69 12.59 -4.87
C VAL A 225 -13.12 12.87 -5.28
N LEU A 226 -13.57 12.31 -6.42
CA LEU A 226 -14.92 12.53 -6.95
C LEU A 226 -16.02 12.04 -6.00
N ASN A 227 -15.77 10.92 -5.31
CA ASN A 227 -16.71 10.32 -4.37
C ASN A 227 -16.52 10.79 -2.92
N GLY A 228 -15.61 11.73 -2.67
CA GLY A 228 -15.36 12.29 -1.35
C GLY A 228 -14.96 11.23 -0.31
N CYS A 229 -14.08 10.31 -0.69
CA CYS A 229 -13.58 9.23 0.14
C CYS A 229 -12.87 9.80 1.39
N LYS A 230 -13.27 9.31 2.57
CA LYS A 230 -12.81 9.78 3.88
C LYS A 230 -12.23 8.63 4.68
N TYR A 231 -11.20 8.94 5.45
CA TYR A 231 -10.56 8.01 6.37
C TYR A 231 -10.78 8.47 7.81
N ASN A 232 -10.28 7.66 8.75
CA ASN A 232 -10.27 8.01 10.16
C ASN A 232 -9.49 9.31 10.41
N LYS A 233 -9.65 9.89 11.61
CA LYS A 233 -9.03 11.18 11.99
C LYS A 233 -7.50 11.20 11.94
N TYR A 234 -6.84 10.04 11.88
CA TYR A 234 -5.39 9.95 11.81
C TYR A 234 -4.92 9.91 10.36
N ASP A 235 -5.51 9.05 9.54
CA ASP A 235 -5.03 8.83 8.17
C ASP A 235 -5.54 9.95 7.24
N GLY A 236 -6.77 10.42 7.43
CA GLY A 236 -7.42 11.43 6.59
C GLY A 236 -7.02 12.89 6.86
N ARG A 237 -6.34 13.17 7.97
CA ARG A 237 -6.04 14.55 8.42
C ARG A 237 -5.18 15.33 7.42
N PRO A 238 -5.27 16.68 7.40
CA PRO A 238 -4.32 17.53 6.69
C PRO A 238 -2.90 17.44 7.31
N GLY A 239 -1.88 17.77 6.52
CA GLY A 239 -0.53 18.03 7.02
C GLY A 239 -0.39 19.40 7.71
N GLU A 240 0.78 19.66 8.30
CA GLU A 240 1.02 20.82 9.16
C GLU A 240 0.66 22.17 8.49
N MET A 241 1.05 22.36 7.23
CA MET A 241 0.81 23.62 6.48
C MET A 241 -0.68 23.93 6.29
N TYR A 242 -1.52 22.91 6.34
CA TYR A 242 -2.95 23.00 6.08
C TYR A 242 -3.77 22.51 7.28
N SER A 243 -3.20 22.53 8.48
CA SER A 243 -3.82 22.02 9.71
C SER A 243 -5.18 22.65 10.07
N ASN A 244 -5.46 23.85 9.54
CA ASN A 244 -6.75 24.53 9.68
C ASN A 244 -7.80 24.10 8.64
N ARG A 245 -7.41 23.32 7.62
CA ARG A 245 -8.33 22.74 6.64
C ARG A 245 -9.04 21.55 7.29
N GLY A 246 -10.35 21.49 7.18
CA GLY A 246 -11.16 20.42 7.78
C GLY A 246 -11.08 19.07 7.08
N TRP A 247 -10.00 18.81 6.33
CA TRP A 247 -9.93 17.67 5.43
C TRP A 247 -9.95 16.32 6.16
N LYS A 248 -10.62 15.35 5.55
CA LYS A 248 -10.77 13.99 6.09
C LYS A 248 -10.36 12.88 5.13
N GLY A 249 -9.80 13.21 3.98
CA GLY A 249 -9.38 12.22 2.99
C GLY A 249 -9.00 12.86 1.66
N PHE A 250 -9.52 12.28 0.58
CA PHE A 250 -9.35 12.79 -0.78
C PHE A 250 -10.38 13.90 -1.05
N GLU A 251 -9.88 15.11 -1.26
CA GLU A 251 -10.71 16.31 -1.50
C GLU A 251 -10.12 17.11 -2.66
N ARG A 252 -10.99 17.79 -3.42
CA ARG A 252 -10.59 18.44 -4.68
C ARG A 252 -9.58 19.57 -4.47
N ASP A 253 -9.81 20.43 -3.48
CA ASP A 253 -8.89 21.52 -3.14
C ASP A 253 -7.54 20.99 -2.62
N ARG A 254 -7.55 19.84 -1.95
CA ARG A 254 -6.34 19.12 -1.54
C ARG A 254 -5.58 18.54 -2.73
N TRP A 255 -6.29 18.01 -3.72
CA TRP A 255 -5.69 17.51 -4.96
C TRP A 255 -4.94 18.61 -5.72
N GLU A 256 -5.52 19.81 -5.84
CA GLU A 256 -4.88 20.96 -6.48
C GLU A 256 -3.55 21.35 -5.82
N ILE A 257 -3.47 21.23 -4.48
CA ILE A 257 -2.23 21.47 -3.74
C ILE A 257 -1.14 20.46 -4.12
N TRP A 258 -1.49 19.18 -4.24
CA TRP A 258 -0.54 18.16 -4.66
C TRP A 258 -0.05 18.41 -6.10
N VAL A 259 -0.96 18.76 -7.02
CA VAL A 259 -0.60 19.16 -8.39
C VAL A 259 0.40 20.30 -8.38
N GLN A 260 0.14 21.34 -7.59
CA GLN A 260 1.06 22.47 -7.48
C GLN A 260 2.40 22.05 -6.87
N GLY A 261 2.40 21.19 -5.85
CA GLY A 261 3.61 20.64 -5.24
C GLY A 261 4.50 19.89 -6.24
N PHE A 262 3.93 19.10 -7.15
CA PHE A 262 4.67 18.47 -8.25
C PHE A 262 5.28 19.50 -9.19
N ARG A 263 4.52 20.52 -9.61
CA ARG A 263 5.01 21.58 -10.51
C ARG A 263 6.14 22.38 -9.86
N ASP A 264 6.00 22.74 -8.59
CA ASP A 264 7.01 23.48 -7.84
C ASP A 264 8.28 22.65 -7.67
N THR A 265 8.15 21.35 -7.42
CA THR A 265 9.29 20.42 -7.33
C THR A 265 9.97 20.20 -8.67
N LYS A 266 9.21 20.12 -9.77
CA LYS A 266 9.78 20.07 -11.12
C LYS A 266 10.62 21.31 -11.40
N ALA A 267 10.12 22.50 -11.06
CA ALA A 267 10.81 23.76 -11.30
C ALA A 267 12.14 23.93 -10.53
N THR A 268 12.39 23.11 -9.51
CA THR A 268 13.66 23.12 -8.76
C THR A 268 14.66 22.07 -9.26
N CYS A 269 14.27 21.21 -10.21
CA CYS A 269 15.17 20.22 -10.79
C CYS A 269 16.34 20.91 -11.51
N THR A 270 17.53 20.33 -11.38
CA THR A 270 18.79 20.81 -11.96
C THR A 270 19.39 19.75 -12.89
N THR A 271 20.39 20.15 -13.69
CA THR A 271 21.14 19.22 -14.55
C THR A 271 21.64 18.00 -13.77
N GLY A 272 21.36 16.79 -14.27
CA GLY A 272 21.63 15.52 -13.59
C GLY A 272 20.44 14.91 -12.85
N GLN A 273 19.26 15.54 -12.89
CA GLN A 273 18.01 15.06 -12.28
C GLN A 273 16.92 14.74 -13.31
N GLU A 274 17.32 14.47 -14.56
CA GLU A 274 16.41 14.28 -15.70
C GLU A 274 15.44 13.10 -15.48
N LEU A 275 15.88 12.04 -14.78
CA LEU A 275 15.03 10.90 -14.45
C LEU A 275 13.92 11.26 -13.45
N VAL A 276 14.20 12.17 -12.51
CA VAL A 276 13.19 12.63 -11.54
C VAL A 276 12.22 13.57 -12.23
N GLU A 277 12.72 14.45 -13.10
CA GLU A 277 11.89 15.33 -13.91
C GLU A 277 10.92 14.55 -14.81
N ASP A 278 11.40 13.53 -15.54
CA ASP A 278 10.57 12.64 -16.36
C ASP A 278 9.49 11.94 -15.51
N LEU A 279 9.85 11.48 -14.32
CA LEU A 279 8.92 10.81 -13.42
C LEU A 279 7.81 11.75 -12.95
N ILE A 280 8.13 13.01 -12.62
CA ILE A 280 7.14 14.04 -12.27
C ILE A 280 6.24 14.34 -13.48
N ASP A 281 6.82 14.42 -14.69
CA ASP A 281 6.04 14.67 -15.91
C ASP A 281 5.04 13.57 -16.19
N ARG A 282 5.43 12.31 -16.01
CA ARG A 282 4.52 11.17 -16.15
C ARG A 282 3.40 11.20 -15.11
N ALA A 283 3.71 11.60 -13.88
CA ALA A 283 2.71 11.76 -12.82
C ALA A 283 1.73 12.90 -13.15
N LEU A 284 2.22 14.07 -13.57
CA LEU A 284 1.39 15.21 -13.99
C LEU A 284 0.52 14.88 -15.20
N LEU A 285 1.06 14.20 -16.21
CA LEU A 285 0.30 13.73 -17.37
C LEU A 285 -0.85 12.81 -16.96
N LYS A 286 -0.59 11.90 -15.99
CA LYS A 286 -1.62 11.02 -15.46
C LYS A 286 -2.71 11.80 -14.73
N ILE A 287 -2.36 12.82 -13.95
CA ILE A 287 -3.34 13.72 -13.32
C ILE A 287 -4.21 14.43 -14.39
N GLU A 288 -3.58 15.01 -15.41
CA GLU A 288 -4.31 15.72 -16.47
C GLU A 288 -5.28 14.80 -17.21
N CYS A 289 -4.85 13.55 -17.46
CA CYS A 289 -5.68 12.53 -18.09
C CYS A 289 -6.93 12.21 -17.25
N VAL A 290 -6.78 11.95 -15.94
CA VAL A 290 -7.92 11.58 -15.07
C VAL A 290 -8.88 12.74 -14.84
N MET A 291 -8.37 13.97 -14.74
CA MET A 291 -9.21 15.16 -14.60
C MET A 291 -9.97 15.49 -15.89
N SER A 292 -9.37 15.27 -17.06
CA SER A 292 -10.03 15.53 -18.35
C SER A 292 -11.17 14.56 -18.67
N ASN A 293 -11.18 13.40 -17.99
CA ASN A 293 -12.23 12.39 -18.13
C ASN A 293 -13.41 12.62 -17.17
N GLU A 294 -13.40 13.71 -16.39
CA GLU A 294 -14.53 14.14 -15.56
C GLU A 294 -15.71 14.54 -16.48
N LYS A 295 -16.78 13.73 -16.46
CA LYS A 295 -18.03 13.99 -17.17
C LYS A 295 -19.06 14.64 -16.25
#